data_AF-A0AAW0ED74-F1
#
_entry.id   AF-A0AAW0ED74-F1
#
_cell.length_a   1.000
_cell.length_b   1.000
_cell.length_c   1.000
_cell.angle_alpha   90.00
_cell.angle_beta   90.00
_cell.angle_gamma   90.00
#
_symmetry.space_group_name_H-M   'P 1'
#
loop_
_entity.id
_entity.type
_entity.pdbx_description
1 polymer ?
#
loop_
_entity_poly.entity_id
_entity_poly.type
_entity_poly.pdbx_seq_one_letter_code
_entity_poly.pdbx_strand_id
1 'polypeptide(L)' 'MSSSNKSSSSSNSKEGPRSRNQIIKSYGGRPNFQYSFGLKMEPGDIEEGNAILDAFEQQEKEDWEEQQKEQNKDQK' A
#
# COMPACT_ATOMS: atom_id res chain seq x y z
N MET A 1 11.03 -34.45 -23.33
CA MET A 1 10.64 -33.04 -23.55
C MET A 1 9.15 -32.92 -23.30
N SER A 2 8.73 -32.19 -22.27
CA SER A 2 7.57 -31.29 -22.32
C SER A 2 7.32 -30.67 -20.95
N SER A 3 7.39 -29.35 -20.98
CA SER A 3 7.32 -28.40 -19.88
C SER A 3 5.92 -28.32 -19.31
N SER A 4 5.80 -28.31 -17.98
CA SER A 4 4.57 -27.85 -17.31
C SER A 4 4.83 -26.45 -16.77
N ASN A 5 4.25 -25.47 -17.48
CA ASN A 5 4.24 -24.05 -17.16
C ASN A 5 3.73 -23.86 -15.72
N LYS A 6 4.60 -23.44 -14.81
CA LYS A 6 4.17 -22.97 -13.49
C LYS A 6 3.47 -21.63 -13.68
N SER A 7 2.15 -21.68 -13.57
CA SER A 7 1.24 -20.55 -13.37
C SER A 7 1.87 -19.47 -12.50
N SER A 8 2.10 -18.30 -13.09
CA SER A 8 2.42 -17.06 -12.38
C SER A 8 1.17 -16.55 -11.67
N SER A 9 0.89 -17.11 -10.49
CA SER A 9 0.03 -16.45 -9.52
C SER A 9 0.87 -15.39 -8.81
N SER A 10 0.89 -14.17 -9.35
CA SER A 10 1.28 -12.97 -8.61
C SER A 10 0.19 -12.63 -7.59
N SER A 11 -0.08 -13.55 -6.67
CA SER A 11 -0.74 -13.31 -5.40
C SER A 11 0.25 -12.57 -4.51
N ASN A 12 0.40 -11.28 -4.74
CA ASN A 12 1.02 -10.37 -3.79
C ASN A 12 0.02 -10.13 -2.65
N SER A 13 -0.43 -11.21 -2.02
CA SER A 13 -1.25 -11.19 -0.82
C SER A 13 -0.31 -10.80 0.31
N LYS A 14 -0.02 -9.50 0.45
CA LYS A 14 0.63 -9.04 1.66
C LYS A 14 -0.37 -9.25 2.77
N GLU A 15 -0.01 -10.10 3.71
CA GLU A 15 -0.82 -10.57 4.85
C GLU A 15 -1.14 -9.45 5.86
N GLY A 16 -1.00 -8.18 5.48
CA GLY A 16 -1.08 -7.01 6.36
C GLY A 16 -1.29 -5.71 5.58
N PRO A 17 -1.58 -4.61 6.32
CA PRO A 17 -1.81 -3.30 5.72
C PRO A 17 -0.58 -2.80 4.96
N ARG A 18 -0.80 -2.01 3.91
CA ARG A 18 0.31 -1.48 3.12
C ARG A 18 1.05 -0.40 3.92
N SER A 19 2.35 -0.61 4.14
CA SER A 19 3.18 0.43 4.74
C SER A 19 3.47 1.57 3.78
N ARG A 20 3.88 2.72 4.32
CA ARG A 20 4.30 3.93 3.57
C ARG A 20 5.16 3.65 2.33
N ASN A 21 6.18 2.81 2.47
CA ASN A 21 7.08 2.44 1.38
C ASN A 21 6.38 1.65 0.27
N GLN A 22 5.37 0.85 0.62
CA GLN A 22 4.60 0.07 -0.34
C GLN A 22 3.61 0.94 -1.09
N ILE A 23 3.02 1.93 -0.40
CA ILE A 23 2.17 2.96 -1.01
C ILE A 23 3.03 3.77 -2.00
N ILE A 24 4.18 4.30 -1.58
CA ILE A 24 5.09 5.03 -2.49
C ILE A 24 5.43 4.19 -3.74
N LYS A 25 5.70 2.90 -3.57
CA LYS A 25 6.02 1.99 -4.69
C LYS A 25 4.87 1.85 -5.68
N SER A 26 3.60 1.90 -5.26
CA SER A 26 2.47 1.81 -6.20
C SER A 26 2.34 3.05 -7.09
N TYR A 27 2.85 4.20 -6.66
CA TYR A 27 2.91 5.42 -7.49
C TYR A 27 4.17 5.48 -8.38
N GLY A 28 5.05 4.47 -8.31
CA GLY A 28 6.32 4.46 -9.06
C GLY A 28 7.47 5.18 -8.35
N GLY A 29 7.35 5.43 -7.05
CA GLY A 29 8.40 6.04 -6.23
C GLY A 29 8.01 7.40 -5.65
N ARG A 30 8.89 7.94 -4.78
CA ARG A 30 8.60 9.18 -4.04
C ARG A 30 8.35 10.39 -4.94
N PRO A 31 9.14 10.64 -6.01
CA PRO A 31 8.89 11.78 -6.88
C PRO A 31 7.51 11.72 -7.54
N ASN A 32 7.14 10.57 -8.11
CA ASN A 32 5.83 10.40 -8.76
C ASN A 32 4.68 10.53 -7.77
N PHE A 33 4.86 10.03 -6.55
CA PHE A 33 3.89 10.26 -5.48
C PHE A 33 3.72 11.76 -5.22
N GLN A 34 4.80 12.51 -4.94
CA GLN A 34 4.72 13.97 -4.70
C GLN A 34 3.99 14.68 -5.86
N TYR A 35 4.40 14.40 -7.10
CA TYR A 35 3.79 15.01 -8.29
C TYR A 35 2.31 14.68 -8.46
N SER A 36 1.86 13.48 -8.04
CA SER A 36 0.45 13.08 -8.08
C SER A 36 -0.42 13.93 -7.13
N PHE A 37 0.18 14.51 -6.10
CA PHE A 37 -0.48 15.42 -5.15
C PHE A 37 -0.11 16.90 -5.39
N GLY A 38 0.54 17.22 -6.50
CA GLY A 38 0.95 18.60 -6.82
C GLY A 38 2.12 19.12 -5.98
N LEU A 39 2.80 18.25 -5.24
CA LEU A 39 3.93 18.57 -4.37
C LEU A 39 5.26 18.50 -5.14
N LYS A 40 6.21 19.38 -4.80
CA LYS A 40 7.59 19.33 -5.34
C LYS A 40 8.50 18.52 -4.42
N MET A 41 9.78 18.41 -4.80
CA MET A 41 10.82 17.76 -3.99
C MET A 41 11.54 18.75 -3.07
N GLU A 42 10.81 19.73 -2.52
CA GLU A 42 11.33 20.70 -1.56
C GLU A 42 11.07 20.22 -0.12
N PRO A 43 11.87 20.63 0.88
CA PRO A 43 11.70 20.15 2.25
C PRO A 43 10.27 20.30 2.81
N GLY A 44 9.61 21.45 2.59
CA GLY A 44 8.23 21.67 3.05
C GLY A 44 7.22 20.75 2.35
N ASP A 45 7.29 20.65 1.03
CA ASP A 45 6.45 19.75 0.25
C ASP A 45 6.73 18.26 0.58
N ILE A 46 7.94 17.92 1.03
CA ILE A 46 8.30 16.59 1.50
C ILE A 46 7.62 16.29 2.84
N GLU A 47 7.53 17.26 3.74
CA GLU A 47 6.80 17.12 5.01
C GLU A 47 5.30 16.94 4.76
N GLU A 48 4.72 17.71 3.85
CA GLU A 48 3.30 17.56 3.47
C GLU A 48 3.03 16.19 2.85
N GLY A 49 3.87 15.75 1.91
CA GLY A 49 3.77 14.39 1.38
C GLY A 49 4.05 13.32 2.43
N ASN A 50 4.73 13.67 3.53
CA ASN A 50 4.83 12.81 4.69
C ASN A 50 3.51 12.68 5.43
N ALA A 51 2.85 13.77 5.76
CA ALA A 51 1.53 13.74 6.39
C ALA A 51 0.49 12.96 5.56
N ILE A 52 0.49 13.12 4.24
CA ILE A 52 -0.44 12.39 3.35
C ILE A 52 -0.21 10.87 3.44
N LEU A 53 1.06 10.44 3.37
CA LEU A 53 1.40 9.02 3.43
C LEU A 53 1.09 8.40 4.79
N ASP A 54 1.24 9.15 5.87
CA ASP A 54 0.87 8.67 7.21
C ASP A 54 -0.64 8.47 7.32
N ALA A 55 -1.45 9.36 6.72
CA ALA A 55 -2.89 9.19 6.64
C ALA A 55 -3.29 7.94 5.83
N PHE A 56 -2.64 7.68 4.69
CA PHE A 56 -2.89 6.46 3.92
C PHE A 56 -2.51 5.19 4.69
N GLU A 57 -1.36 5.18 5.36
CA GLU A 57 -0.93 4.01 6.15
C GLU A 57 -1.89 3.74 7.31
N GLN A 58 -2.39 4.79 7.97
CA GLN A 58 -3.38 4.67 9.03
C GLN A 58 -4.71 4.12 8.50
N GLN A 59 -5.20 4.63 7.36
CA GLN A 59 -6.42 4.13 6.74
C GLN A 59 -6.28 2.66 6.32
N GLU A 60 -5.17 2.27 5.69
CA GLU A 60 -4.91 0.88 5.31
C GLU A 60 -4.90 -0.05 6.54
N LYS A 61 -4.37 0.44 7.66
CA LYS A 61 -4.37 -0.30 8.93
C LYS A 61 -5.79 -0.48 9.47
N GLU A 62 -6.59 0.59 9.49
CA GLU A 62 -7.98 0.55 9.94
C GLU A 62 -8.82 -0.41 9.09
N ASP A 63 -8.75 -0.28 7.76
CA ASP A 63 -9.44 -1.16 6.81
C ASP A 63 -9.02 -2.64 6.99
N TRP A 64 -7.75 -2.89 7.27
CA TRP A 64 -7.26 -4.25 7.53
C TRP A 64 -7.78 -4.80 8.88
N GLU A 65 -7.78 -4.00 9.95
CA GLU A 65 -8.30 -4.40 11.25
C GLU A 65 -9.81 -4.69 11.20
N GLU A 66 -10.58 -3.92 10.43
CA GLU A 66 -12.02 -4.15 10.24
C GLU A 66 -12.28 -5.46 9.49
N GLN A 67 -11.57 -5.72 8.40
CA GLN A 67 -11.69 -6.97 7.64
C GLN A 67 -11.32 -8.20 8.49
N GLN A 68 -10.29 -8.09 9.33
CA GLN A 68 -9.92 -9.17 10.26
C GLN A 68 -11.01 -9.44 11.31
N LYS A 69 -11.66 -8.38 11.82
CA LYS A 69 -12.78 -8.52 12.77
C LYS A 69 -14.01 -9.16 12.13
N GLU A 70 -14.29 -8.83 10.87
CA GLU A 70 -15.44 -9.37 10.15
C GLU A 70 -15.23 -10.85 9.79
N GLN A 71 -14.05 -11.22 9.27
CA GLN A 71 -13.73 -12.62 8.95
C GLN A 71 -13.72 -13.56 10.17
N ASN A 72 -13.47 -13.03 11.38
CA ASN A 72 -13.52 -13.81 12.62
C ASN A 72 -14.96 -13.98 13.16
N LYS A 73 -15.94 -13.18 12.69
CA LYS A 73 -17.35 -13.31 13.12
C LYS A 73 -18.11 -14.39 12.35
N ASP A 74 -17.72 -14.71 11.12
CA ASP A 74 -18.41 -15.69 10.28
C ASP A 74 -18.03 -17.16 10.55
N GLN A 75 -17.11 -17.42 11.50
CA GLN A 75 -16.71 -18.78 11.89
C GLN A 75 -17.36 -19.29 13.19
N LYS A 76 -18.33 -18.58 13.76
CA LYS A 76 -19.00 -18.96 15.03
C LYS A 76 -20.51 -19.08 14.88
#